data_AF-A0A821H9W8-F1
#
_entry.id   AF-A0A821H9W8-F1
#
_cell.length_a   1.000
_cell.length_b   1.000
_cell.length_c   1.000
_cell.angle_alpha   90.00
_cell.angle_beta   90.00
_cell.angle_gamma   90.00
#
_symmetry.space_group_name_H-M   'P 1'
#
loop_
_entity.id
_entity.type
_entity.pdbx_description
1 polymer ?
#
loop_
_entity_poly.entity_id
_entity_poly.type
_entity_poly.pdbx_seq_one_letter_code
_entity_poly.pdbx_strand_id
1 'polypeptide(L)'
;VDKFKIEAPDIGQIQKIRIGHNSEKLGSGWYLEKLLIQRHLDDKSDKQKRGFKSGRSLRLSQISATDPSVEEYWFVCQKWFDKSSGDKATVRELLPTDENGNVLSDRNEVAYVAHIFTGNKSNAGTDANVFLTVYGESEDSGERELAHPISKHRNKFEKNQEDIFEIKAASLGKLRKIKIRHDNSNLGAAWYLDRVEIFDPETDQS
;
A
#
# COMPACT_ATOMS: atom_id res chain seq x y z
N VAL A 1 9.10 15.77 15.96
CA VAL A 1 8.89 14.30 15.99
C VAL A 1 7.61 14.05 16.75
N ASP A 2 6.58 13.59 16.07
CA ASP A 2 5.30 13.25 16.69
C ASP A 2 5.34 11.81 17.19
N LYS A 3 4.71 11.55 18.34
CA LYS A 3 4.68 10.22 18.97
C LYS A 3 3.24 9.84 19.27
N PHE A 4 2.89 8.60 18.94
CA PHE A 4 1.55 8.06 19.13
C PHE A 4 1.67 6.71 19.84
N LYS A 5 0.71 6.42 20.72
CA LYS A 5 0.53 5.09 21.33
C LYS A 5 -0.67 4.42 20.68
N ILE A 6 -0.50 3.18 20.26
CA ILE A 6 -1.57 2.36 19.69
C ILE A 6 -1.64 1.07 20.50
N GLU A 7 -2.85 0.71 20.92
CA GLU A 7 -3.12 -0.57 21.59
C GLU A 7 -3.81 -1.50 20.60
N ALA A 8 -3.21 -2.67 20.38
CA ALA A 8 -3.68 -3.67 19.43
C ALA A 8 -3.34 -5.08 19.97
N PRO A 9 -4.06 -6.13 19.53
CA PRO A 9 -3.64 -7.50 19.76
C PRO A 9 -2.22 -7.75 19.23
N ASP A 10 -1.54 -8.74 19.80
CA ASP A 10 -0.23 -9.12 19.28
C ASP A 10 -0.36 -9.69 17.85
N ILE A 11 0.24 -9.00 16.89
CA ILE A 11 0.26 -9.36 15.47
C ILE A 11 1.55 -10.09 15.06
N GLY A 12 2.45 -10.37 16.00
CA GLY A 12 3.75 -10.94 15.70
C GLY A 12 4.69 -9.93 15.05
N GLN A 13 5.65 -10.43 14.27
CA GLN A 13 6.64 -9.61 13.59
C GLN A 13 5.96 -8.65 12.59
N ILE A 14 6.31 -7.37 12.63
CA ILE A 14 5.80 -6.38 11.69
C ILE A 14 6.51 -6.56 10.35
N GLN A 15 5.76 -6.96 9.32
CA GLN A 15 6.31 -7.26 8.00
C GLN A 15 6.17 -6.11 7.00
N LYS A 16 5.21 -5.20 7.24
CA LYS A 16 4.96 -3.99 6.48
C LYS A 16 4.04 -3.06 7.25
N ILE A 17 4.00 -1.80 6.83
CA ILE A 17 2.99 -0.85 7.26
C ILE A 17 2.36 -0.18 6.06
N ARG A 18 1.11 0.26 6.22
CA ARG A 18 0.44 1.12 5.25
C ARG A 18 0.14 2.45 5.91
N ILE A 19 0.56 3.52 5.28
CA ILE A 19 0.37 4.87 5.77
C ILE A 19 -0.13 5.76 4.65
N GLY A 20 -0.95 6.75 4.97
CA GLY A 20 -1.51 7.66 3.98
C GLY A 20 -2.51 8.62 4.57
N HIS A 21 -3.07 9.47 3.71
CA HIS A 21 -4.08 10.47 4.06
C HIS A 21 -5.20 10.51 3.00
N ASN A 22 -6.39 10.97 3.40
CA ASN A 22 -7.58 11.02 2.56
C ASN A 22 -7.61 12.20 1.57
N SER A 23 -6.63 13.11 1.61
CA SER A 23 -6.51 14.26 0.69
C SER A 23 -7.72 15.20 0.64
N GLU A 24 -8.52 15.26 1.70
CA GLU A 24 -9.78 16.03 1.69
C GLU A 24 -9.58 17.56 1.72
N LYS A 25 -8.41 18.03 2.15
CA LYS A 25 -8.13 19.46 2.34
C LYS A 25 -7.03 19.93 1.40
N LEU A 26 -7.19 21.15 0.87
CA LEU A 26 -6.14 21.83 0.14
C LEU A 26 -4.89 21.94 1.04
N GLY A 27 -3.72 21.55 0.52
CA GLY A 27 -2.47 21.59 1.27
C GLY A 27 -2.29 20.44 2.28
N SER A 28 -3.05 19.34 2.17
CA SER A 28 -2.84 18.16 3.02
C SER A 28 -1.56 17.37 2.69
N GLY A 29 -0.71 17.89 1.81
CA GLY A 29 0.54 17.24 1.41
C GLY A 29 1.48 17.07 2.59
N TRP A 30 2.06 15.89 2.75
CA TRP A 30 2.91 15.56 3.88
C TRP A 30 4.19 14.86 3.41
N TYR A 31 5.36 15.34 3.85
CA TYR A 31 6.61 14.63 3.62
C TYR A 31 6.94 13.75 4.82
N LEU A 32 7.02 12.43 4.60
CA LEU A 32 7.44 11.49 5.63
C LEU A 32 8.91 11.11 5.38
N GLU A 33 9.77 11.47 6.32
CA GLU A 33 11.18 11.08 6.29
C GLU A 33 11.35 9.63 6.71
N LYS A 34 10.94 9.29 7.95
CA LYS A 34 11.04 7.95 8.52
C LYS A 34 10.04 7.75 9.65
N LEU A 35 9.75 6.49 9.96
CA LEU A 35 8.95 6.09 11.09
C LEU A 35 9.67 4.99 11.90
N LEU A 36 9.57 5.07 13.22
CA LEU A 36 10.06 4.07 14.16
C LEU A 36 8.86 3.51 14.92
N ILE A 37 8.67 2.19 14.86
CA ILE A 37 7.71 1.49 15.71
C ILE A 37 8.47 0.78 16.81
N GLN A 38 8.05 1.02 18.06
CA GLN A 38 8.49 0.29 19.23
C GLN A 38 7.36 -0.66 19.66
N ARG A 39 7.52 -1.95 19.39
CA ARG A 39 6.57 -3.00 19.80
C ARG A 39 6.99 -3.52 21.17
N HIS A 40 6.14 -3.29 22.17
CA HIS A 40 6.33 -3.80 23.52
C HIS A 40 5.76 -5.22 23.61
N LEU A 41 6.58 -6.17 24.05
CA LEU A 41 6.24 -7.57 24.23
C LEU A 41 5.82 -7.83 25.67
N ASP A 42 4.78 -8.64 25.86
CA ASP A 42 4.40 -9.11 27.19
C ASP A 42 5.42 -10.15 27.71
N ASP A 43 5.77 -10.05 28.98
CA ASP A 43 6.71 -10.92 29.72
C ASP A 43 6.32 -12.42 29.75
N LYS A 44 5.15 -12.80 29.22
CA LYS A 44 4.63 -14.18 29.27
C LYS A 44 5.25 -15.14 28.24
N SER A 45 6.11 -14.65 27.33
CA SER A 45 6.67 -15.46 26.24
C SER A 45 7.86 -16.36 26.61
N ASP A 46 8.32 -16.34 27.87
CA ASP A 46 9.52 -17.09 28.30
C ASP A 46 9.32 -18.62 28.37
N LYS A 47 8.08 -19.12 28.21
CA LYS A 47 7.79 -20.57 28.16
C LYS A 47 7.72 -21.18 26.76
N GLN A 48 7.78 -20.41 25.67
CA GLN A 48 7.70 -20.95 24.29
C GLN A 48 8.98 -20.82 23.46
N LYS A 49 10.07 -20.24 23.98
CA LYS A 49 11.37 -20.19 23.26
C LYS A 49 12.14 -21.52 23.24
N ARG A 50 11.57 -22.62 23.75
CA ARG A 50 12.12 -23.98 23.58
C ARG A 50 11.34 -24.74 22.51
N GLY A 51 11.62 -24.44 21.25
CA GLY A 51 11.35 -25.39 20.17
C GLY A 51 10.57 -24.84 18.97
N PHE A 52 11.11 -23.88 18.24
CA PHE A 52 10.89 -23.77 16.80
C PHE A 52 12.16 -23.23 16.14
N LYS A 53 13.04 -24.15 15.70
CA LYS A 53 14.05 -23.85 14.67
C LYS A 53 13.48 -24.36 13.36
N SER A 54 12.77 -23.51 12.63
CA SER A 54 12.54 -23.67 11.20
C SER A 54 12.11 -22.32 10.63
N GLY A 55 12.76 -21.90 9.55
CA GLY A 55 12.52 -20.61 8.90
C GLY A 55 13.55 -19.56 9.29
N ARG A 56 14.18 -18.95 8.29
CA ARG A 56 15.17 -17.88 8.39
C ARG A 56 14.65 -16.77 9.31
N SER A 57 15.04 -16.79 10.59
CA SER A 57 14.89 -15.64 11.48
C SER A 57 15.78 -14.56 10.88
N LEU A 58 15.16 -13.60 10.19
CA LEU A 58 15.76 -12.31 9.92
C LEU A 58 16.21 -11.82 11.29
N ARG A 59 17.51 -11.96 11.56
CA ARG A 59 18.12 -11.45 12.76
C ARG A 59 17.95 -9.94 12.64
N LEU A 60 16.86 -9.43 13.20
CA LEU A 60 16.74 -8.05 13.67
C LEU A 60 17.84 -7.91 14.72
N SER A 61 19.08 -7.77 14.25
CA SER A 61 20.26 -7.60 15.07
C SER A 61 20.30 -6.15 15.53
N GLN A 62 19.31 -5.80 16.33
CA GLN A 62 19.28 -4.68 17.27
C GLN A 62 17.93 -4.77 17.98
N ILE A 63 17.79 -5.80 18.82
CA ILE A 63 17.03 -5.65 20.07
C ILE A 63 17.50 -4.32 20.64
N SER A 64 16.57 -3.42 21.00
CA SER A 64 16.93 -2.11 21.53
C SER A 64 18.08 -2.30 22.53
N ALA A 65 19.16 -1.54 22.41
CA ALA A 65 20.35 -1.74 23.23
C ALA A 65 20.08 -1.59 24.75
N THR A 66 18.83 -1.31 25.13
CA THR A 66 18.38 -0.89 26.45
C THR A 66 17.22 -1.71 27.05
N ASP A 67 16.42 -2.45 26.26
CA ASP A 67 15.29 -3.25 26.79
C ASP A 67 14.93 -4.46 25.87
N PRO A 68 15.05 -5.72 26.35
CA PRO A 68 14.69 -6.92 25.58
C PRO A 68 13.17 -7.14 25.40
N SER A 69 12.34 -6.39 26.12
CA SER A 69 10.88 -6.40 25.94
C SER A 69 10.42 -5.48 24.81
N VAL A 70 11.33 -4.77 24.13
CA VAL A 70 11.01 -3.85 23.05
C VAL A 70 11.69 -4.29 21.75
N GLU A 71 10.87 -4.49 20.71
CA GLU A 71 11.33 -4.64 19.34
C GLU A 71 11.18 -3.32 18.59
N GLU A 72 12.23 -2.91 17.88
CA GLU A 72 12.26 -1.70 17.08
C GLU A 72 12.20 -2.01 15.59
N TYR A 73 11.34 -1.28 14.87
CA TYR A 73 11.17 -1.41 13.43
C TYR A 73 11.30 -0.03 12.77
N TRP A 74 12.30 0.13 11.92
CA TRP A 74 12.48 1.32 11.11
C TRP A 74 11.73 1.19 9.78
N PHE A 75 11.15 2.30 9.33
CA PHE A 75 10.53 2.44 8.03
C PHE A 75 10.99 3.78 7.44
N VAL A 76 12.13 3.78 6.75
CA VAL A 76 12.62 4.96 6.03
C VAL A 76 11.78 5.14 4.76
N CYS A 77 11.24 6.35 4.55
CA CYS A 77 10.34 6.64 3.43
C CYS A 77 10.92 7.70 2.49
N GLN A 78 11.26 8.89 3.02
CA GLN A 78 11.79 10.04 2.29
C GLN A 78 10.96 10.46 1.06
N LYS A 79 9.63 10.41 1.18
CA LYS A 79 8.72 10.75 0.07
C LYS A 79 7.56 11.63 0.49
N TRP A 80 7.06 12.38 -0.49
CA TRP A 80 5.82 13.14 -0.37
C TRP A 80 4.60 12.21 -0.43
N PHE A 81 3.61 12.53 0.39
CA PHE A 81 2.26 12.03 0.36
C PHE A 81 1.38 13.20 -0.08
N ASP A 82 1.23 13.41 -1.38
CA ASP A 82 0.64 14.64 -1.92
C ASP A 82 0.22 14.45 -3.37
N LYS A 83 -1.03 14.79 -3.73
CA LYS A 83 -1.54 14.75 -5.12
C LYS A 83 -0.88 15.76 -6.06
N SER A 84 -0.12 16.72 -5.54
CA SER A 84 0.50 17.83 -6.27
C SER A 84 2.03 17.85 -6.19
N SER A 85 2.65 16.99 -5.38
CA SER A 85 4.11 16.93 -5.16
C SER A 85 4.65 15.50 -5.31
N GLY A 86 5.95 15.36 -5.59
CA GLY A 86 6.59 14.05 -5.73
C GLY A 86 5.94 13.16 -6.80
N ASP A 87 5.76 11.87 -6.47
CA ASP A 87 5.15 10.85 -7.34
C ASP A 87 3.62 10.80 -7.26
N LYS A 88 3.00 11.79 -6.61
CA LYS A 88 1.55 11.94 -6.50
C LYS A 88 0.81 10.88 -5.67
N ALA A 89 1.53 9.99 -4.99
CA ALA A 89 0.95 8.99 -4.11
C ALA A 89 0.54 9.62 -2.78
N THR A 90 -0.62 9.23 -2.25
CA THR A 90 -1.17 9.69 -0.96
C THR A 90 -1.28 8.56 0.06
N VAL A 91 -0.98 7.33 -0.38
CA VAL A 91 -0.91 6.10 0.40
C VAL A 91 0.34 5.33 -0.05
N ARG A 92 1.09 4.78 0.90
CA ARG A 92 2.24 3.93 0.64
C ARG A 92 2.24 2.71 1.53
N GLU A 93 2.77 1.64 0.99
CA GLU A 93 3.18 0.48 1.76
C GLU A 93 4.69 0.57 1.99
N LEU A 94 5.13 0.49 3.25
CA LEU A 94 6.54 0.56 3.62
C LEU A 94 6.96 -0.78 4.21
N LEU A 95 8.09 -1.27 3.76
CA LEU A 95 8.74 -2.47 4.26
C LEU A 95 9.72 -2.09 5.39
N PRO A 96 9.97 -2.98 6.37
CA PRO A 96 10.96 -2.76 7.40
C PRO A 96 12.34 -2.50 6.80
N THR A 97 13.03 -1.50 7.30
CA THR A 97 14.40 -1.14 6.93
C THR A 97 15.32 -1.18 8.15
N ASP A 98 16.62 -1.08 7.92
CA ASP A 98 17.53 -0.59 8.95
C ASP A 98 17.40 0.94 9.09
N GLU A 99 18.17 1.54 9.99
CA GLU A 99 18.19 2.98 10.22
C GLU A 99 18.66 3.80 9.00
N ASN A 100 19.37 3.16 8.07
CA ASN A 100 19.91 3.77 6.85
C ASN A 100 18.97 3.61 5.65
N GLY A 101 17.86 2.89 5.81
CA GLY A 101 16.86 2.66 4.77
C GLY A 101 17.12 1.42 3.91
N ASN A 102 18.05 0.54 4.28
CA ASN A 102 18.21 -0.75 3.60
C ASN A 102 17.06 -1.68 4.01
N VAL A 103 16.31 -2.18 3.04
CA VAL A 103 15.17 -3.08 3.27
C VAL A 103 15.66 -4.38 3.94
N LEU A 104 15.02 -4.76 5.04
CA LEU A 104 15.34 -5.96 5.82
C LEU A 104 14.46 -7.15 5.46
N SER A 105 13.38 -6.94 4.73
CA SER A 105 12.52 -8.01 4.23
C SER A 105 13.07 -8.61 2.93
N ASP A 106 12.75 -9.89 2.69
CA ASP A 106 12.92 -10.55 1.39
C ASP A 106 11.85 -10.16 0.35
N ARG A 107 10.92 -9.28 0.76
CA ARG A 107 9.87 -8.73 -0.08
C ARG A 107 10.40 -7.60 -0.94
N ASN A 108 9.88 -7.52 -2.15
CA ASN A 108 10.12 -6.41 -3.07
C ASN A 108 8.83 -5.60 -3.26
N GLU A 109 9.01 -4.30 -3.51
CA GLU A 109 7.95 -3.45 -4.06
C GLU A 109 7.78 -3.79 -5.55
N VAL A 110 6.54 -4.08 -5.94
CA VAL A 110 6.14 -4.40 -7.30
C VAL A 110 5.20 -3.33 -7.81
N ALA A 111 5.39 -2.93 -9.07
CA ALA A 111 4.53 -1.99 -9.78
C ALA A 111 3.57 -2.76 -10.70
N TYR A 112 2.38 -3.05 -10.20
CA TYR A 112 1.31 -3.66 -11.00
C TYR A 112 0.71 -2.60 -11.94
N VAL A 113 0.35 -3.00 -13.16
CA VAL A 113 -0.26 -2.09 -14.14
C VAL A 113 -1.74 -2.43 -14.28
N ALA A 114 -2.61 -1.50 -13.94
CA ALA A 114 -4.06 -1.66 -14.02
C ALA A 114 -4.61 -0.93 -15.24
N HIS A 115 -5.21 -1.67 -16.16
CA HIS A 115 -5.96 -1.15 -17.30
C HIS A 115 -7.44 -1.13 -16.94
N ILE A 116 -8.06 0.05 -16.99
CA ILE A 116 -9.47 0.26 -16.64
C ILE A 116 -10.23 0.61 -17.91
N PHE A 117 -11.14 -0.25 -18.34
CA PHE A 117 -11.95 -0.04 -19.53
C PHE A 117 -13.34 0.45 -19.13
N THR A 118 -13.66 1.69 -19.49
CA THR A 118 -15.02 2.22 -19.34
C THR A 118 -15.82 1.88 -20.58
N GLY A 119 -17.00 1.29 -20.41
CA GLY A 119 -17.76 0.77 -21.54
C GLY A 119 -18.43 1.85 -22.40
N ASN A 120 -19.07 1.42 -23.49
CA ASN A 120 -19.59 2.29 -24.54
C ASN A 120 -21.11 2.58 -24.43
N LYS A 121 -21.70 2.50 -23.22
CA LYS A 121 -23.13 2.82 -23.00
C LYS A 121 -23.35 4.34 -22.92
N SER A 122 -24.60 4.78 -23.07
CA SER A 122 -24.95 6.19 -22.82
C SER A 122 -24.66 6.54 -21.37
N ASN A 123 -24.00 7.68 -21.11
CA ASN A 123 -23.57 8.13 -19.77
C ASN A 123 -22.75 7.07 -19.01
N ALA A 124 -21.89 6.34 -19.72
CA ALA A 124 -21.05 5.30 -19.13
C ALA A 124 -19.86 5.83 -18.32
N GLY A 125 -19.43 7.07 -18.58
CA GLY A 125 -18.28 7.67 -17.88
C GLY A 125 -18.62 8.25 -16.52
N THR A 126 -17.60 8.51 -15.71
CA THR A 126 -17.77 9.06 -14.36
C THR A 126 -16.70 10.08 -13.98
N ASP A 127 -17.11 11.13 -13.26
CA ASP A 127 -16.19 12.07 -12.60
C ASP A 127 -15.98 11.72 -11.12
N ALA A 128 -16.55 10.63 -10.60
CA ALA A 128 -16.34 10.20 -9.22
C ALA A 128 -14.91 9.71 -8.99
N ASN A 129 -14.44 9.73 -7.73
CA ASN A 129 -13.14 9.14 -7.41
C ASN A 129 -13.25 7.61 -7.41
N VAL A 130 -12.39 6.95 -8.19
CA VAL A 130 -12.34 5.48 -8.30
C VAL A 130 -11.19 4.93 -7.48
N PHE A 131 -11.42 3.81 -6.82
CA PHE A 131 -10.47 3.15 -5.94
C PHE A 131 -10.34 1.67 -6.29
N LEU A 132 -9.12 1.15 -6.25
CA LEU A 132 -8.78 -0.23 -6.56
C LEU A 132 -8.02 -0.88 -5.40
N THR A 133 -8.33 -2.14 -5.11
CA THR A 133 -7.50 -3.04 -4.30
C THR A 133 -7.28 -4.33 -5.07
N VAL A 134 -6.02 -4.72 -5.22
CA VAL A 134 -5.61 -6.00 -5.82
C VAL A 134 -5.30 -6.97 -4.70
N TYR A 135 -5.85 -8.19 -4.78
CA TYR A 135 -5.62 -9.26 -3.81
C TYR A 135 -4.84 -10.39 -4.48
N GLY A 136 -3.74 -10.78 -3.87
CA GLY A 136 -2.99 -11.99 -4.22
C GLY A 136 -3.29 -13.15 -3.27
N GLU A 137 -2.37 -14.12 -3.21
CA GLU A 137 -2.52 -15.32 -2.37
C GLU A 137 -2.43 -15.03 -0.88
N SER A 138 -1.49 -14.16 -0.50
CA SER A 138 -1.14 -13.92 0.90
C SER A 138 -1.42 -12.48 1.34
N GLU A 139 -1.49 -11.53 0.40
CA GLU A 139 -1.54 -10.10 0.69
C GLU A 139 -2.48 -9.32 -0.25
N ASP A 140 -2.75 -8.08 0.11
CA ASP A 140 -3.40 -7.10 -0.76
C ASP A 140 -2.52 -5.87 -0.98
N SER A 141 -2.74 -5.19 -2.10
CA SER A 141 -2.15 -3.88 -2.37
C SER A 141 -2.62 -2.82 -1.38
N GLY A 142 -3.77 -3.04 -0.75
CA GLY A 142 -4.57 -2.01 -0.14
C GLY A 142 -5.27 -1.16 -1.15
N GLU A 143 -6.16 -0.32 -0.62
CA GLU A 143 -6.91 0.59 -1.46
C GLU A 143 -6.00 1.70 -2.01
N ARG A 144 -6.14 1.94 -3.31
CA ARG A 144 -5.44 2.98 -4.06
C ARG A 144 -6.46 3.80 -4.82
N GLU A 145 -6.38 5.11 -4.67
CA GLU A 145 -7.15 6.04 -5.50
C GLU A 145 -6.52 6.10 -6.89
N LEU A 146 -7.33 5.90 -7.92
CA LEU A 146 -6.92 5.97 -9.33
C LEU A 146 -6.98 7.42 -9.83
N ALA A 147 -6.16 8.28 -9.21
CA ALA A 147 -6.19 9.73 -9.45
C ALA A 147 -5.30 10.17 -10.63
N HIS A 148 -4.15 9.52 -10.80
CA HIS A 148 -3.09 9.91 -11.73
C HIS A 148 -2.78 8.75 -12.68
N PRO A 149 -3.39 8.74 -13.89
CA PRO A 149 -3.13 7.70 -14.86
C PRO A 149 -1.74 7.91 -15.48
N ILE A 150 -1.11 6.81 -15.89
CA ILE A 150 0.06 6.84 -16.76
C ILE A 150 -0.34 6.99 -18.24
N SER A 151 -1.61 6.71 -18.58
CA SER A 151 -2.18 7.08 -19.88
C SER A 151 -2.34 8.61 -20.00
N LYS A 152 -2.37 9.13 -21.24
CA LYS A 152 -2.35 10.58 -21.50
C LYS A 152 -3.72 11.26 -21.41
N HIS A 153 -4.75 10.55 -20.96
CA HIS A 153 -6.11 11.08 -20.88
C HIS A 153 -6.21 12.10 -19.72
N ARG A 154 -6.68 13.32 -20.05
CA ARG A 154 -6.83 14.39 -19.05
C ARG A 154 -8.02 14.16 -18.13
N ASN A 155 -9.16 13.76 -18.70
CA ASN A 155 -10.29 13.26 -17.91
C ASN A 155 -10.27 11.73 -17.93
N LYS A 156 -10.45 11.15 -16.76
CA LYS A 156 -10.38 9.70 -16.55
C LYS A 156 -11.78 9.10 -16.69
N PHE A 157 -11.85 7.81 -16.93
CA PHE A 157 -13.06 7.01 -16.87
C PHE A 157 -14.17 7.53 -17.79
N GLU A 158 -13.78 8.00 -18.98
CA GLU A 158 -14.72 8.47 -20.00
C GLU A 158 -15.34 7.32 -20.78
N LYS A 159 -16.54 7.54 -21.34
CA LYS A 159 -17.21 6.54 -22.17
C LYS A 159 -16.28 6.01 -23.27
N ASN A 160 -16.16 4.68 -23.39
CA ASN A 160 -15.33 4.00 -24.39
C ASN A 160 -13.83 4.38 -24.30
N GLN A 161 -13.35 4.65 -23.08
CA GLN A 161 -11.95 4.98 -22.80
C GLN A 161 -11.26 3.86 -22.02
N GLU A 162 -9.95 3.77 -22.23
CA GLU A 162 -9.02 2.98 -21.43
C GLU A 162 -8.14 3.92 -20.61
N ASP A 163 -8.10 3.72 -19.30
CA ASP A 163 -7.22 4.44 -18.39
C ASP A 163 -6.25 3.48 -17.71
N ILE A 164 -4.96 3.81 -17.73
CA ILE A 164 -3.90 2.93 -17.23
C ILE A 164 -3.29 3.54 -15.99
N PHE A 165 -3.14 2.75 -14.92
CA PHE A 165 -2.59 3.20 -13.64
C PHE A 165 -1.49 2.27 -13.15
N GLU A 166 -0.50 2.84 -12.46
CA GLU A 166 0.51 2.08 -11.73
C GLU A 166 0.08 1.90 -10.26
N ILE A 167 0.13 0.66 -9.77
CA ILE A 167 -0.22 0.28 -8.41
C ILE A 167 1.00 -0.32 -7.74
N LYS A 168 1.62 0.45 -6.82
CA LYS A 168 2.76 -0.02 -6.01
C LYS A 168 2.30 -0.72 -4.74
N ALA A 169 2.79 -1.93 -4.54
CA ALA A 169 2.56 -2.75 -3.35
C ALA A 169 3.72 -3.72 -3.14
N ALA A 170 3.85 -4.35 -1.97
CA ALA A 170 4.69 -5.54 -1.84
C ALA A 170 4.19 -6.63 -2.80
N SER A 171 5.08 -7.52 -3.23
CA SER A 171 4.71 -8.66 -4.08
C SER A 171 3.53 -9.42 -3.47
N LEU A 172 2.44 -9.48 -4.24
CA LEU A 172 1.18 -10.11 -3.86
C LEU A 172 1.17 -11.62 -4.17
N GLY A 173 2.21 -12.11 -4.87
CA GLY A 173 2.20 -13.44 -5.47
C GLY A 173 1.10 -13.56 -6.52
N LYS A 174 0.56 -14.78 -6.71
CA LYS A 174 -0.47 -15.02 -7.73
C LYS A 174 -1.74 -14.20 -7.44
N LEU A 175 -2.13 -13.35 -8.39
CA LEU A 175 -3.33 -12.53 -8.29
C LEU A 175 -4.59 -13.40 -8.24
N ARG A 176 -5.53 -13.03 -7.37
CA ARG A 176 -6.75 -13.82 -7.09
C ARG A 176 -8.03 -13.08 -7.37
N LYS A 177 -8.10 -11.79 -7.01
CA LYS A 177 -9.28 -10.95 -7.24
C LYS A 177 -8.92 -9.48 -7.16
N ILE A 178 -9.84 -8.64 -7.64
CA ILE A 178 -9.82 -7.20 -7.39
C ILE A 178 -11.07 -6.77 -6.63
N LYS A 179 -10.96 -5.64 -5.94
CA LYS A 179 -12.09 -4.84 -5.47
C LYS A 179 -11.95 -3.46 -6.09
N ILE A 180 -12.97 -3.05 -6.84
CA ILE A 180 -13.07 -1.69 -7.38
C ILE A 180 -14.33 -1.02 -6.83
N ARG A 181 -14.21 0.23 -6.43
CA ARG A 181 -15.34 1.04 -5.97
C ARG A 181 -15.18 2.48 -6.44
N HIS A 182 -16.26 3.24 -6.40
CA HIS A 182 -16.24 4.70 -6.47
C HIS A 182 -16.90 5.27 -5.21
N ASP A 183 -16.68 6.55 -4.93
CA ASP A 183 -17.26 7.24 -3.77
C ASP A 183 -18.59 7.96 -4.05
N ASN A 184 -19.11 7.80 -5.27
CA ASN A 184 -20.33 8.45 -5.74
C ASN A 184 -20.29 9.99 -5.67
N SER A 185 -19.09 10.58 -5.65
CA SER A 185 -18.91 12.03 -5.67
C SER A 185 -19.08 12.61 -7.08
N ASN A 186 -19.16 13.94 -7.14
CA ASN A 186 -19.26 14.74 -8.37
C ASN A 186 -20.54 14.50 -9.20
N LEU A 187 -20.73 15.29 -10.26
CA LEU A 187 -21.83 15.11 -11.19
C LEU A 187 -21.54 13.92 -12.10
N GLY A 188 -22.57 13.15 -12.48
CA GLY A 188 -22.35 11.97 -13.33
C GLY A 188 -21.64 10.82 -12.62
N ALA A 189 -21.92 10.61 -11.33
CA ALA A 189 -21.26 9.59 -10.51
C ALA A 189 -21.56 8.13 -10.88
N ALA A 190 -22.59 7.88 -11.71
CA ALA A 190 -22.85 6.55 -12.25
C ALA A 190 -21.72 6.15 -13.21
N TRP A 191 -21.38 4.86 -13.23
CA TRP A 191 -20.29 4.38 -14.05
C TRP A 191 -20.62 3.01 -14.64
N TYR A 192 -20.36 2.84 -15.93
CA TYR A 192 -20.42 1.54 -16.58
C TYR A 192 -18.99 1.06 -16.87
N LEU A 193 -18.40 0.43 -15.85
CA LEU A 193 -17.15 -0.30 -15.97
C LEU A 193 -17.34 -1.53 -16.85
N ASP A 194 -16.58 -1.64 -17.93
CA ASP A 194 -16.58 -2.80 -18.82
C ASP A 194 -15.73 -3.93 -18.22
N ARG A 195 -14.45 -3.66 -17.98
CA ARG A 195 -13.51 -4.61 -17.35
C ARG A 195 -12.29 -3.92 -16.76
N VAL A 196 -11.56 -4.68 -15.96
CA VAL A 196 -10.25 -4.31 -15.41
C VAL A 196 -9.27 -5.43 -15.74
N GLU A 197 -8.12 -5.09 -16.29
CA GLU A 197 -7.01 -6.02 -16.52
C GLU A 197 -5.83 -5.59 -15.63
N ILE A 198 -5.22 -6.54 -14.92
CA ILE A 198 -4.07 -6.28 -14.04
C ILE A 198 -2.88 -7.05 -14.57
N PHE A 199 -1.82 -6.35 -14.94
CA PHE A 199 -0.56 -6.94 -15.33
C PHE A 199 0.40 -6.98 -14.14
N ASP A 200 0.91 -8.17 -13.85
CA ASP A 200 1.98 -8.41 -12.86
C ASP A 200 3.33 -8.60 -13.57
N PRO A 201 4.28 -7.66 -13.43
CA PRO A 201 5.57 -7.76 -14.09
C PRO A 201 6.45 -8.91 -13.56
N GLU A 202 6.15 -9.48 -12.38
CA GLU A 202 6.92 -10.60 -11.84
C GLU A 202 6.50 -11.95 -12.45
N THR A 203 5.26 -12.09 -12.88
CA THR A 203 4.70 -13.38 -13.33
C THR A 203 4.36 -13.47 -14.81
N ASP A 204 4.40 -12.35 -15.55
CA ASP A 204 3.98 -12.24 -16.96
C ASP A 204 2.57 -12.84 -17.20
N GLN A 205 1.73 -12.82 -16.15
CA GLN A 205 0.34 -13.29 -16.18
C GLN A 205 -0.59 -12.07 -16.25
N SER A 206 -1.54 -12.13 -17.17
CA SER A 206 -2.67 -11.20 -17.32
C SER A 206 -3.98 -11.78 -16.77
#